data_AF-A0A3N5STS6-F1
#
_entry.id   AF-A0A3N5STS6-F1
#
_cell.length_a   1.000
_cell.length_b   1.000
_cell.length_c   1.000
_cell.angle_alpha   90.00
_cell.angle_beta   90.00
_cell.angle_gamma   90.00
#
_symmetry.space_group_name_H-M   'P 1'
#
loop_
_entity.id
_entity.type
_entity.pdbx_description
1 polymer ?
#
loop_
_entity_poly.entity_id
_entity_poly.type
_entity_poly.pdbx_seq_one_letter_code
_entity_poly.pdbx_strand_id
1 'polypeptide(L)'
;MDIQDLEKLIKGRRSVRQWTKQDVSDDVLKKAVELATWAPNGGNFQGWRFVVVKNRDVIGKLANAVQAVADKIASWPESATLEEMERYRKNASFFKNAPVVIATFVGQYQSIMDKALIARGPS
;
A
#
# COMPACT_ATOMS: atom_id res chain seq x y z
N MET A 1 -21.50 -15.80 8.61
CA MET A 1 -20.45 -15.26 9.49
C MET A 1 -21.15 -14.43 10.53
N ASP A 2 -21.07 -14.82 11.78
CA ASP A 2 -21.59 -14.00 12.87
C ASP A 2 -20.59 -12.91 13.26
N ILE A 3 -20.94 -12.09 14.26
CA ILE A 3 -20.09 -10.99 14.70
C ILE A 3 -18.81 -11.47 15.40
N GLN A 4 -18.85 -12.64 16.06
CA GLN A 4 -17.72 -13.19 16.80
C GLN A 4 -16.65 -13.71 15.84
N ASP A 5 -17.07 -14.37 14.76
CA ASP A 5 -16.22 -14.78 13.64
C ASP A 5 -15.53 -13.58 12.99
N LEU A 6 -16.29 -12.51 12.73
CA LEU A 6 -15.77 -11.28 12.14
C LEU A 6 -14.73 -10.60 13.05
N GLU A 7 -15.04 -10.51 14.35
CA GLU A 7 -14.12 -9.95 15.33
C GLU A 7 -12.80 -10.73 15.38
N LYS A 8 -12.87 -12.07 15.41
CA LYS A 8 -11.70 -12.94 15.40
C LYS A 8 -10.88 -12.77 14.13
N LEU A 9 -11.53 -12.65 12.97
CA LEU A 9 -10.87 -12.41 11.68
C LEU A 9 -10.10 -11.08 11.69
N ILE A 10 -10.75 -10.00 12.14
CA ILE A 10 -10.14 -8.66 12.15
C ILE A 10 -9.00 -8.59 13.17
N LYS A 11 -9.22 -9.05 14.41
CA LYS A 11 -8.23 -8.97 15.50
C LYS A 11 -7.07 -9.96 15.31
N GLY A 12 -7.28 -11.06 14.59
CA GLY A 12 -6.24 -12.04 14.28
C GLY A 12 -5.21 -11.55 13.25
N ARG A 13 -5.53 -10.55 12.45
CA ARG A 13 -4.64 -10.02 11.41
C ARG A 13 -3.37 -9.40 12.01
N ARG A 14 -2.20 -9.73 11.45
CA ARG A 14 -0.91 -9.12 11.81
C ARG A 14 -0.24 -8.50 10.59
N SER A 15 0.61 -7.51 10.81
CA SER A 15 1.49 -6.96 9.77
C SER A 15 2.71 -7.87 9.60
N VAL A 16 2.59 -8.85 8.71
CA VAL A 16 3.61 -9.87 8.43
C VAL A 16 4.74 -9.29 7.57
N ARG A 17 5.99 -9.57 7.94
CA ARG A 17 7.21 -9.09 7.25
C ARG A 17 8.22 -10.21 6.94
N GLN A 18 7.78 -11.46 7.06
CA GLN A 18 8.53 -12.65 6.69
C GLN A 18 7.56 -13.59 5.97
N TRP A 19 7.97 -14.11 4.82
CA TRP A 19 7.10 -14.91 3.95
C TRP A 19 7.77 -16.23 3.62
N THR A 20 6.92 -17.23 3.40
CA THR A 20 7.35 -18.48 2.80
C THR A 20 7.63 -18.28 1.30
N LYS A 21 8.29 -19.25 0.68
CA LYS A 21 8.51 -19.29 -0.78
C LYS A 21 7.29 -19.81 -1.55
N GLN A 22 6.17 -20.05 -0.87
CA GLN A 22 4.96 -20.58 -1.47
C GLN A 22 4.35 -19.53 -2.40
N ASP A 23 4.01 -19.93 -3.63
CA ASP A 23 3.30 -19.04 -4.55
C ASP A 23 1.85 -18.82 -4.09
N VAL A 24 1.30 -17.67 -4.48
CA VAL A 24 -0.11 -17.32 -4.25
C VAL A 24 -0.83 -17.40 -5.59
N SER A 25 -1.92 -18.17 -5.65
CA SER A 25 -2.68 -18.33 -6.88
C SER A 25 -3.33 -17.03 -7.33
N ASP A 26 -3.45 -16.86 -8.65
CA ASP A 26 -4.03 -15.66 -9.24
C ASP A 26 -5.50 -15.48 -8.84
N ASP A 27 -6.25 -16.57 -8.60
CA ASP A 27 -7.63 -16.51 -8.15
C ASP A 27 -7.77 -15.94 -6.73
N VAL A 28 -6.86 -16.32 -5.81
CA VAL A 28 -6.81 -15.74 -4.46
C VAL A 28 -6.48 -14.25 -4.53
N LEU A 29 -5.53 -13.86 -5.38
CA LEU A 29 -5.14 -12.47 -5.57
C LEU A 29 -6.28 -11.63 -6.17
N LYS A 30 -6.94 -12.14 -7.21
CA LYS A 30 -8.11 -11.50 -7.82
C LYS A 30 -9.24 -11.36 -6.81
N LYS A 31 -9.53 -12.39 -6.01
CA LYS A 31 -10.59 -12.33 -5.01
C LYS A 31 -10.28 -11.33 -3.91
N ALA A 32 -9.04 -11.27 -3.45
CA ALA A 32 -8.61 -10.27 -2.48
C ALA A 32 -8.77 -8.83 -3.01
N VAL A 33 -8.39 -8.58 -4.28
CA VAL A 33 -8.57 -7.27 -4.92
C VAL A 33 -10.05 -6.94 -5.10
N GLU A 34 -10.87 -7.89 -5.56
CA GLU A 34 -12.32 -7.72 -5.68
C GLU A 34 -12.93 -7.32 -4.34
N LEU A 35 -12.64 -8.05 -3.26
CA LEU A 35 -13.12 -7.72 -1.92
C LEU A 35 -12.66 -6.33 -1.45
N ALA A 36 -11.43 -5.92 -1.78
CA ALA A 36 -10.94 -4.59 -1.45
C ALA A 36 -11.74 -3.47 -2.14
N THR A 37 -12.28 -3.70 -3.33
CA THR A 37 -13.09 -2.69 -4.05
C THR A 37 -14.45 -2.41 -3.41
N TRP A 38 -14.93 -3.27 -2.51
CA TRP A 38 -16.17 -3.06 -1.75
C TRP A 38 -16.02 -2.05 -0.60
N ALA A 39 -14.82 -1.51 -0.36
CA ALA A 39 -14.62 -0.43 0.58
C ALA A 39 -15.46 0.81 0.19
N PRO A 40 -16.13 1.48 1.15
CA PRO A 40 -16.94 2.65 0.85
C PRO A 40 -16.06 3.80 0.34
N ASN A 41 -16.56 4.55 -0.64
CA ASN A 41 -15.88 5.71 -1.20
C ASN A 41 -16.87 6.77 -1.69
N GLY A 42 -16.46 8.04 -1.63
CA GLY A 42 -17.31 9.18 -1.96
C GLY A 42 -17.80 9.13 -3.41
N GLY A 43 -19.11 9.26 -3.62
CA GLY A 43 -19.72 9.27 -4.94
C GLY A 43 -19.51 8.00 -5.77
N ASN A 44 -19.15 6.87 -5.14
CA ASN A 44 -18.76 5.63 -5.83
C ASN A 44 -17.65 5.85 -6.89
N PHE A 45 -16.73 6.78 -6.63
CA PHE A 45 -15.61 7.11 -7.51
C PHE A 45 -14.71 5.91 -7.85
N GLN A 46 -14.59 4.95 -6.93
CA GLN A 46 -13.73 3.76 -7.09
C GLN A 46 -12.30 4.11 -7.54
N GLY A 47 -11.72 5.17 -6.97
CA GLY A 47 -10.45 5.74 -7.39
C GLY A 47 -9.22 4.85 -7.18
N TRP A 48 -9.38 3.61 -6.76
CA TRP A 48 -8.29 2.68 -6.49
C TRP A 48 -7.83 1.99 -7.77
N ARG A 49 -6.51 1.85 -7.92
CA ARG A 49 -5.88 0.98 -8.93
C ARG A 49 -4.91 0.04 -8.22
N PHE A 50 -5.13 -1.26 -8.39
CA PHE A 50 -4.28 -2.30 -7.82
C PHE A 50 -3.40 -2.90 -8.92
N VAL A 51 -2.08 -2.93 -8.70
CA VAL A 51 -1.11 -3.57 -9.58
C VAL A 51 -0.50 -4.75 -8.84
N VAL A 52 -0.80 -5.96 -9.32
CA VAL A 52 -0.27 -7.21 -8.77
C VAL A 52 1.07 -7.53 -9.42
N VAL A 53 2.13 -7.59 -8.62
CA VAL A 53 3.49 -7.87 -9.08
C VAL A 53 3.94 -9.22 -8.51
N LYS A 54 4.03 -10.24 -9.38
CA LYS A 54 4.61 -11.56 -9.06
C LYS A 54 6.06 -11.73 -9.53
N ASN A 55 6.51 -10.89 -10.47
CA ASN A 55 7.87 -10.97 -11.01
C ASN A 55 8.90 -10.57 -9.95
N ARG A 56 9.78 -11.52 -9.58
CA ARG A 56 10.78 -11.35 -8.52
C ARG A 56 11.81 -10.25 -8.80
N ASP A 57 12.20 -10.06 -10.06
CA ASP A 57 13.16 -9.02 -10.44
C ASP A 57 12.52 -7.64 -10.31
N VAL A 58 11.24 -7.50 -10.70
CA VAL A 58 10.49 -6.25 -10.51
C VAL A 58 10.32 -5.95 -9.02
N ILE A 59 9.96 -6.93 -8.20
CA ILE A 59 9.88 -6.77 -6.74
C ILE A 59 11.23 -6.32 -6.16
N GLY A 60 12.33 -6.93 -6.63
CA GLY A 60 13.68 -6.55 -6.23
C GLY A 60 14.01 -5.10 -6.59
N LYS A 61 13.66 -4.65 -7.80
CA LYS A 61 13.83 -3.27 -8.24
C LYS A 61 13.01 -2.29 -7.39
N LEU A 62 11.76 -2.62 -7.08
CA LEU A 62 10.90 -1.81 -6.21
C LEU A 62 11.49 -1.68 -4.81
N ALA A 63 11.93 -2.79 -4.22
CA ALA A 63 12.56 -2.80 -2.90
C ALA A 63 13.83 -1.93 -2.86
N ASN A 64 14.68 -2.04 -3.87
CA ASN A 64 15.90 -1.24 -3.96
C ASN A 64 15.59 0.26 -4.13
N ALA A 65 14.58 0.62 -4.92
CA ALA A 65 14.16 2.02 -5.08
C ALA A 65 13.64 2.62 -3.76
N VAL A 66 12.82 1.86 -3.01
CA VAL A 66 12.35 2.27 -1.67
C VAL A 66 13.51 2.44 -0.71
N GLN A 67 14.46 1.50 -0.70
CA GLN A 67 15.62 1.57 0.18
C GLN A 67 16.51 2.79 -0.14
N ALA A 68 16.74 3.08 -1.42
CA ALA A 68 17.54 4.23 -1.83
C ALA A 68 16.92 5.57 -1.37
N VAL A 69 15.59 5.70 -1.44
CA VAL A 69 14.89 6.88 -0.90
C VAL A 69 15.01 6.94 0.61
N ALA A 70 14.84 5.81 1.31
CA ALA A 70 14.97 5.75 2.76
C ALA A 70 16.39 6.12 3.24
N ASP A 71 17.43 5.63 2.55
CA ASP A 71 18.83 5.96 2.83
C ASP A 71 19.10 7.45 2.61
N LYS A 72 18.55 8.02 1.53
CA LYS A 72 18.67 9.46 1.24
C LYS A 72 18.01 10.29 2.35
N ILE A 73 16.78 9.97 2.73
CA ILE A 73 16.07 10.70 3.80
C ILE A 73 16.81 10.54 5.13
N ALA A 74 17.32 9.35 5.45
CA ALA A 74 18.10 9.10 6.66
C ALA A 74 19.38 9.94 6.74
N SER A 75 19.94 10.34 5.60
CA SER A 75 21.15 11.18 5.54
C SER A 75 20.91 12.67 5.81
N TRP A 76 19.65 13.11 5.88
CA TRP A 76 19.33 14.51 6.10
C TRP A 76 19.55 14.94 7.56
N PRO A 77 20.03 16.17 7.82
CA PRO A 77 20.23 16.67 9.19
C PRO A 77 18.96 16.61 10.05
N GLU A 78 17.80 16.87 9.46
CA GLU A 78 16.49 16.84 10.12
C GLU A 78 16.13 15.44 10.63
N SER A 79 16.65 14.39 9.98
CA SER A 79 16.42 13.01 10.38
C SER A 79 17.29 12.58 11.57
N ALA A 80 18.37 13.30 11.88
CA ALA A 80 19.32 12.92 12.94
C ALA A 80 18.70 13.00 14.34
N THR A 81 17.65 13.80 14.52
CA THR A 81 16.93 13.94 15.80
C THR A 81 15.87 12.86 16.01
N LEU A 82 15.58 12.05 15.00
CA LEU A 82 14.54 11.02 15.04
C LEU A 82 15.13 9.67 15.45
N GLU A 83 14.99 9.29 16.71
CA GLU A 83 15.52 8.03 17.27
C GLU A 83 15.06 6.78 16.49
N GLU A 84 13.88 6.85 15.88
CA GLU A 84 13.27 5.74 15.14
C GLU A 84 13.79 5.61 13.70
N MET A 85 14.55 6.60 13.21
CA MET A 85 14.95 6.71 11.80
C MET A 85 15.74 5.49 11.33
N GLU A 86 16.72 5.03 12.12
CA GLU A 86 17.54 3.89 11.72
C GLU A 86 16.71 2.59 11.67
N ARG A 87 15.75 2.43 12.60
CA ARG A 87 14.82 1.29 12.57
C ARG A 87 13.91 1.36 11.35
N TYR A 88 13.40 2.54 10.99
CA TYR A 88 12.61 2.74 9.79
C TYR A 88 13.41 2.40 8.53
N ARG A 89 14.62 2.97 8.42
CA ARG A 89 15.55 2.77 7.30
C ARG A 89 15.85 1.29 7.06
N LYS A 90 16.18 0.53 8.10
CA LYS A 90 16.45 -0.92 7.99
C LYS A 90 15.25 -1.75 7.51
N ASN A 91 14.04 -1.26 7.79
CA ASN A 91 12.81 -1.99 7.52
C ASN A 91 12.03 -1.43 6.31
N ALA A 92 12.52 -0.39 5.64
CA ALA A 92 11.79 0.30 4.57
C ALA A 92 11.44 -0.64 3.40
N SER A 93 12.36 -1.52 3.02
CA SER A 93 12.16 -2.50 1.95
C SER A 93 11.75 -3.89 2.45
N PHE A 94 11.00 -3.98 3.56
CA PHE A 94 10.66 -5.26 4.20
C PHE A 94 10.06 -6.29 3.24
N PHE A 95 9.31 -5.85 2.22
CA PHE A 95 8.60 -6.69 1.25
C PHE A 95 9.48 -7.35 0.17
N LYS A 96 10.80 -7.11 0.14
CA LYS A 96 11.73 -7.64 -0.90
C LYS A 96 11.59 -9.15 -1.13
N ASN A 97 11.29 -9.90 -0.08
CA ASN A 97 11.18 -11.36 -0.11
C ASN A 97 9.73 -11.87 -0.19
N ALA A 98 8.74 -10.99 -0.31
CA ALA A 98 7.34 -11.39 -0.45
C ALA A 98 7.09 -12.08 -1.80
N PRO A 99 6.33 -13.19 -1.88
CA PRO A 99 6.06 -13.87 -3.15
C PRO A 99 5.28 -12.98 -4.14
N VAL A 100 4.46 -12.08 -3.62
CA VAL A 100 3.65 -11.13 -4.39
C VAL A 100 3.65 -9.77 -3.69
N VAL A 101 3.73 -8.70 -4.46
CA VAL A 101 3.52 -7.33 -3.99
C VAL A 101 2.30 -6.74 -4.71
N ILE A 102 1.34 -6.21 -3.96
CA ILE A 102 0.23 -5.45 -4.52
C ILE A 102 0.52 -3.97 -4.29
N ALA A 103 0.80 -3.25 -5.37
CA ALA A 103 0.94 -1.79 -5.32
C ALA A 103 -0.45 -1.16 -5.47
N THR A 104 -0.87 -0.40 -4.47
CA THR A 104 -2.17 0.29 -4.45
C THR A 104 -1.97 1.76 -4.75
N PHE A 105 -2.68 2.25 -5.75
CA PHE A 105 -2.71 3.66 -6.14
C PHE A 105 -4.12 4.21 -5.90
N VAL A 106 -4.22 5.47 -5.51
CA VAL A 106 -5.50 6.15 -5.30
C VAL A 106 -5.49 7.43 -6.13
N GLY A 107 -6.47 7.55 -7.02
CA GLY A 107 -6.75 8.76 -7.77
C GLY A 107 -7.32 9.84 -6.85
N GLN A 108 -7.06 11.11 -7.20
CA GLN A 108 -7.66 12.22 -6.49
C GLN A 108 -9.14 12.32 -6.85
N TYR A 109 -10.00 12.13 -5.84
CA TYR A 109 -11.43 12.38 -6.01
C TYR A 109 -11.67 13.89 -6.17
N GLN A 110 -12.47 14.24 -7.16
CA GLN A 110 -12.98 15.60 -7.34
C GLN A 110 -14.49 15.52 -7.53
N SER A 111 -15.22 16.13 -6.60
CA SER A 111 -16.67 16.28 -6.72
C SER A 111 -17.04 17.24 -7.86
N ILE A 112 -18.31 17.25 -8.25
CA ILE A 112 -18.83 18.23 -9.23
C ILE A 112 -18.62 19.66 -8.71
N MET A 113 -18.77 19.89 -7.40
CA MET A 113 -18.54 21.20 -6.78
C MET A 113 -17.07 21.62 -6.87
N ASP A 114 -16.14 20.69 -6.62
CA ASP A 114 -14.70 20.98 -6.73
C ASP A 114 -14.34 21.38 -8.16
N LYS A 115 -14.87 20.67 -9.16
CA LYS A 115 -14.67 21.00 -10.57
C LYS A 115 -15.21 22.39 -10.91
N ALA A 116 -16.39 22.75 -10.40
CA ALA A 116 -16.99 24.06 -10.61
C ALA A 116 -16.18 25.19 -9.94
N LEU A 117 -15.68 24.97 -8.71
CA LEU A 117 -14.83 25.93 -8.00
C LEU A 117 -13.48 26.14 -8.70
N ILE A 118 -12.83 25.05 -9.13
CA ILE A 118 -11.57 25.11 -9.88
C ILE A 118 -11.78 25.87 -11.20
N ALA A 119 -12.87 25.62 -11.92
CA ALA A 119 -13.18 26.31 -13.16
C ALA A 119 -13.48 27.82 -12.95
N ARG A 120 -14.02 28.20 -11.79
CA ARG A 120 -14.28 29.61 -11.44
C ARG A 120 -12.99 30.40 -11.18
N GLY A 121 -11.95 29.76 -10.64
CA GLY A 121 -10.73 30.43 -10.19
C GLY A 121 -10.89 31.15 -8.84
N PRO A 122 -9.81 31.73 -8.28
CA PRO A 122 -9.90 32.49 -7.03
C PRO A 122 -10.82 33.70 -7.21
N SER A 123 -11.73 33.89 -6.25
CA SER A 123 -12.64 35.04 -6.16
C SER A 123 -11.93 36.34 -5.83
#